data_AF-A0A1E4C768-F1
#
_entry.id   AF-A0A1E4C768-F1
#
_cell.length_a   1.000
_cell.length_b   1.000
_cell.length_c   1.000
_cell.angle_alpha   90.00
_cell.angle_beta   90.00
_cell.angle_gamma   90.00
#
_symmetry.space_group_name_H-M   'P 1'
#
loop_
_entity.id
_entity.type
_entity.pdbx_description
1 polymer ?
#
loop_
_entity_poly.entity_id
_entity_poly.type
_entity_poly.pdbx_seq_one_letter_code
_entity_poly.pdbx_strand_id
1 'polypeptide(L)'
;MILTTFAPSGHTASELAAGTVEVKYGGRVCDIGPDQVSELELSRIDPIRISKAYPGRENYSGVYWSATTRRHHWFESLYEKTALSILDRDPGVADIATQPFKLRWGSLGMTHFPDFLIRRSDGSRLIVDVRPRGRIKPRDAELFAITAAWAASLEADYRLFADLTKVEDWNIRLLSGYRHSRWVCPEQVAKMLTARRGETRTLRDWASYFDGTSSPARGLLLAAIWHGALEVDLGRRLEFESVAVCTGRVWG
;
A
#
# COMPACT_ATOMS: atom_id res chain seq x y z
N MET A 1 8.23 -6.39 -4.71
CA MET A 1 7.75 -5.30 -3.85
C MET A 1 8.96 -4.67 -3.19
N ILE A 2 9.15 -3.37 -3.40
CA ILE A 2 10.45 -2.68 -3.29
C ILE A 2 10.75 -2.40 -1.82
N LEU A 3 11.64 -3.23 -1.24
CA LEU A 3 12.31 -2.94 0.02
C LEU A 3 13.51 -2.06 -0.31
N THR A 4 13.43 -0.79 0.04
CA THR A 4 14.64 0.03 0.08
C THR A 4 15.41 -0.31 1.34
N THR A 5 16.66 -0.75 1.19
CA THR A 5 17.60 -0.82 2.30
C THR A 5 17.98 0.61 2.72
N PHE A 6 17.88 0.92 4.02
CA PHE A 6 18.39 2.16 4.59
C PHE A 6 19.68 1.88 5.36
N ALA A 7 20.52 2.90 5.50
CA ALA A 7 21.57 2.84 6.49
C ALA A 7 20.93 2.73 7.89
N PRO A 8 21.52 1.94 8.81
CA PRO A 8 21.08 1.92 10.20
C PRO A 8 21.11 3.32 10.81
N SER A 9 20.22 3.58 11.77
CA SER A 9 20.28 4.81 12.57
C SER A 9 21.60 4.86 13.32
N GLY A 10 22.22 6.05 13.38
CA GLY A 10 23.38 6.30 14.24
C GLY A 10 23.03 6.59 15.70
N HIS A 11 21.74 6.70 16.03
CA HIS A 11 21.23 7.03 17.36
C HIS A 11 21.04 5.79 18.23
N THR A 12 21.11 5.95 19.54
CA THR A 12 20.97 4.83 20.50
C THR A 12 19.52 4.34 20.59
N ALA A 13 19.33 3.08 20.98
CA ALA A 13 18.00 2.51 21.17
C ALA A 13 17.14 3.30 22.18
N SER A 14 17.77 3.85 23.24
CA SER A 14 17.06 4.65 24.25
C SER A 14 16.58 5.99 23.69
N GLU A 15 17.36 6.66 22.84
CA GLU A 15 16.96 7.91 22.21
C GLU A 15 15.79 7.70 21.26
N LEU A 16 15.80 6.57 20.55
CA LEU A 16 14.75 6.20 19.61
C LEU A 16 13.46 5.79 20.33
N ALA A 17 13.55 5.01 21.42
CA ALA A 17 12.41 4.59 22.22
C ALA A 17 11.72 5.76 22.96
N ALA A 18 12.43 6.87 23.19
CA ALA A 18 11.87 8.10 23.77
C ALA A 18 10.94 8.88 22.82
N GLY A 19 10.70 8.36 21.61
CA GLY A 19 9.73 8.92 20.67
C GLY A 19 8.32 8.97 21.28
N THR A 20 7.66 10.12 21.15
CA THR A 20 6.26 10.29 21.55
C THR A 20 5.34 10.27 20.34
N VAL A 21 4.10 9.81 20.53
CA VAL A 21 3.13 9.63 19.45
C VAL A 21 1.90 10.49 19.73
N GLU A 22 1.59 11.41 18.81
CA GLU A 22 0.37 12.21 18.84
C GLU A 22 -0.56 11.70 17.72
N VAL A 23 -1.75 11.22 18.09
CA VAL A 23 -2.73 10.60 17.17
C VAL A 23 -4.05 11.35 17.24
N LYS A 24 -4.77 11.42 16.11
CA LYS A 24 -6.16 11.87 16.09
C LYS A 24 -7.07 10.64 16.06
N TYR A 25 -7.59 10.26 17.22
CA TYR A 25 -8.36 9.03 17.42
C TYR A 25 -9.80 9.36 17.83
N GLY A 26 -10.78 8.88 17.06
CA GLY A 26 -12.19 9.17 17.28
C GLY A 26 -12.51 10.68 17.27
N GLY A 27 -11.85 11.45 16.40
CA GLY A 27 -12.02 12.89 16.29
C GLY A 27 -11.28 13.74 17.32
N ARG A 28 -10.58 13.13 18.29
CA ARG A 28 -9.82 13.84 19.34
C ARG A 28 -8.32 13.62 19.15
N VAL A 29 -7.55 14.68 19.34
CA VAL A 29 -6.09 14.58 19.39
C VAL A 29 -5.67 14.16 20.79
N CYS A 30 -4.84 13.13 20.90
CA CYS A 30 -4.26 12.68 22.16
C CYS A 30 -2.83 12.18 21.96
N ASP A 31 -2.03 12.32 23.00
CA ASP A 31 -0.73 11.67 23.09
C ASP A 31 -0.90 10.24 23.61
N ILE A 32 -0.19 9.30 23.01
CA ILE A 32 -0.18 7.88 23.40
C ILE A 32 1.26 7.39 23.58
N GLY A 33 1.40 6.35 24.39
CA GLY A 33 2.64 5.59 24.48
C GLY A 33 2.96 4.86 23.16
N PRO A 34 4.24 4.68 22.80
CA PRO A 34 4.63 3.93 21.61
C PRO A 34 4.05 2.51 21.54
N ASP A 35 3.98 1.83 22.68
CA ASP A 35 3.42 0.49 22.87
C ASP A 35 1.92 0.41 22.46
N GLN A 36 1.17 1.49 22.68
CA GLN A 36 -0.25 1.58 22.37
C GLN A 36 -0.54 1.66 20.85
N VAL A 37 0.46 1.93 20.01
CA VAL A 37 0.29 1.98 18.54
C VAL A 37 -0.22 0.64 18.00
N SER A 38 0.21 -0.46 18.60
CA SER A 38 -0.21 -1.82 18.23
C SER A 38 -1.69 -2.10 18.52
N GLU A 39 -2.29 -1.38 19.47
CA GLU A 39 -3.66 -1.57 19.94
C GLU A 39 -4.69 -0.73 19.15
N LEU A 40 -4.22 0.22 18.32
CA LEU A 40 -5.11 1.14 17.62
C LEU A 40 -6.02 0.42 16.61
N GLU A 41 -7.31 0.75 16.67
CA GLU A 41 -8.27 0.47 15.60
C GLU A 41 -8.11 1.51 14.48
N LEU A 42 -7.57 1.10 13.34
CA LEU A 42 -7.19 2.01 12.25
C LEU A 42 -8.39 2.73 11.64
N SER A 43 -9.59 2.14 11.71
CA SER A 43 -10.85 2.76 11.28
C SER A 43 -11.24 4.00 12.10
N ARG A 44 -10.67 4.18 13.29
CA ARG A 44 -10.92 5.33 14.18
C ARG A 44 -9.82 6.39 14.11
N ILE A 45 -8.76 6.16 13.32
CA ILE A 45 -7.68 7.11 13.12
C ILE A 45 -8.07 8.06 11.98
N ASP A 46 -8.13 9.35 12.30
CA ASP A 46 -8.22 10.42 11.31
C ASP A 46 -6.82 10.91 10.94
N PRO A 47 -6.60 11.46 9.73
CA PRO A 47 -5.35 12.11 9.38
C PRO A 47 -4.98 13.19 10.41
N ILE A 48 -3.81 13.05 11.05
CA ILE A 48 -3.33 14.01 12.08
C ILE A 48 -3.03 15.39 11.46
N ARG A 49 -2.70 15.41 10.18
CA ARG A 49 -2.55 16.62 9.37
C ARG A 49 -3.31 16.43 8.06
N ILE A 50 -3.74 17.54 7.47
CA ILE A 50 -4.22 17.60 6.09
C ILE A 50 -3.66 18.91 5.54
N SER A 51 -2.76 18.82 4.56
CA SER A 51 -2.26 20.04 3.92
C SER A 51 -3.38 20.75 3.17
N LYS A 52 -3.49 22.08 3.36
CA LYS A 52 -4.46 22.91 2.65
C LYS A 52 -4.15 22.92 1.14
N ALA A 53 -5.18 22.83 0.31
CA ALA A 53 -5.08 23.04 -1.13
C ALA A 53 -4.96 24.54 -1.45
N TYR A 54 -4.10 24.91 -2.40
CA TYR A 54 -3.96 26.28 -2.92
C TYR A 54 -3.62 26.27 -4.42
N PRO A 55 -3.98 27.32 -5.18
CA PRO A 55 -3.71 27.38 -6.62
C PRO A 55 -2.22 27.25 -6.96
N GLY A 56 -1.88 26.48 -8.00
CA GLY A 56 -0.50 26.28 -8.46
C GLY A 56 0.29 25.20 -7.72
N ARG A 57 -0.34 24.43 -6.82
CA ARG A 57 0.31 23.30 -6.15
C ARG A 57 0.66 22.21 -7.17
N GLU A 58 1.95 21.84 -7.24
CA GLU A 58 2.44 20.78 -8.13
C GLU A 58 1.91 19.38 -7.76
N ASN A 59 1.57 19.17 -6.49
CA ASN A 59 1.09 17.88 -5.98
C ASN A 59 -0.44 17.81 -5.98
N TYR A 60 -0.98 16.78 -6.64
CA TYR A 60 -2.39 16.44 -6.61
C TYR A 60 -2.73 15.65 -5.33
N SER A 61 -3.61 16.22 -4.50
CA SER A 61 -4.15 15.58 -3.30
C SER A 61 -5.61 15.15 -3.50
N GLY A 62 -6.06 14.13 -2.78
CA GLY A 62 -7.44 13.65 -2.88
C GLY A 62 -7.74 12.49 -1.95
N VAL A 63 -8.80 11.75 -2.26
CA VAL A 63 -9.19 10.52 -1.55
C VAL A 63 -9.17 9.32 -2.49
N TYR A 64 -8.61 8.21 -2.00
CA TYR A 64 -8.61 6.91 -2.64
C TYR A 64 -9.62 5.99 -1.93
N TRP A 65 -10.61 5.50 -2.65
CA TRP A 65 -11.51 4.47 -2.11
C TRP A 65 -10.83 3.10 -2.20
N SER A 66 -10.60 2.47 -1.05
CA SER A 66 -9.98 1.14 -0.92
C SER A 66 -11.06 0.05 -0.89
N ALA A 67 -10.88 -0.98 -1.72
CA ALA A 67 -11.73 -2.16 -1.71
C ALA A 67 -11.55 -3.01 -0.44
N THR A 68 -10.31 -3.13 0.04
CA THR A 68 -9.95 -3.90 1.24
C THR A 68 -10.61 -3.34 2.49
N THR A 69 -10.58 -2.02 2.68
CA THR A 69 -11.12 -1.36 3.88
C THR A 69 -12.55 -0.85 3.73
N ARG A 70 -13.03 -0.74 2.48
CA ARG A 70 -14.29 -0.10 2.09
C ARG A 70 -14.43 1.37 2.53
N ARG A 71 -13.31 2.06 2.74
CA ARG A 71 -13.24 3.46 3.19
C ARG A 71 -12.42 4.32 2.25
N HIS A 72 -12.54 5.64 2.42
CA HIS A 72 -11.72 6.64 1.75
C HIS A 72 -10.46 6.92 2.55
N HIS A 73 -9.32 6.88 1.86
CA HIS A 73 -7.99 7.12 2.40
C HIS A 73 -7.42 8.36 1.72
N TRP A 74 -6.97 9.32 2.52
CA TRP A 74 -6.47 10.56 1.96
C TRP A 74 -5.05 10.36 1.43
N PHE A 75 -4.68 11.09 0.38
CA PHE A 75 -3.30 11.15 -0.12
C PHE A 75 -2.91 12.58 -0.50
N GLU A 76 -1.64 12.89 -0.35
CA GLU A 76 -1.01 14.19 -0.57
C GLU A 76 -0.32 14.27 -1.95
N SER A 77 -0.04 13.13 -2.57
CA SER A 77 0.58 13.02 -3.89
C SER A 77 0.06 11.83 -4.72
N LEU A 78 0.23 11.89 -6.05
CA LEU A 78 -0.09 10.75 -6.92
C LEU A 78 0.77 9.51 -6.63
N TYR A 79 1.97 9.69 -6.08
CA TYR A 79 2.86 8.58 -5.72
C TYR A 79 2.30 7.82 -4.50
N GLU A 80 1.77 8.55 -3.51
CA GLU A 80 1.00 7.97 -2.39
C GLU A 80 -0.28 7.28 -2.86
N LYS A 81 -1.01 7.86 -3.83
CA LYS A 81 -2.18 7.19 -4.43
C LYS A 81 -1.82 5.82 -5.01
N THR A 82 -0.67 5.71 -5.68
CA THR A 82 -0.20 4.43 -6.23
C THR A 82 0.24 3.47 -5.13
N ALA A 83 0.92 3.96 -4.09
CA ALA A 83 1.26 3.14 -2.92
C ALA A 83 -0.02 2.60 -2.23
N LEU A 84 -1.06 3.41 -2.06
CA LEU A 84 -2.37 2.97 -1.57
C LEU A 84 -2.99 1.91 -2.49
N SER A 85 -2.86 2.04 -3.80
CA SER A 85 -3.36 1.04 -4.76
C SER A 85 -2.62 -0.30 -4.62
N ILE A 86 -1.32 -0.28 -4.34
CA ILE A 86 -0.53 -1.50 -4.10
C ILE A 86 -0.92 -2.15 -2.77
N LEU A 87 -1.12 -1.35 -1.71
CA LEU A 87 -1.59 -1.84 -0.41
C LEU A 87 -2.99 -2.45 -0.51
N ASP A 88 -3.89 -1.81 -1.28
CA ASP A 88 -5.27 -2.29 -1.51
C ASP A 88 -5.32 -3.56 -2.38
N ARG A 89 -4.24 -3.84 -3.13
CA ARG A 89 -4.07 -5.07 -3.91
C ARG A 89 -3.53 -6.23 -3.06
N ASP A 90 -2.77 -5.94 -2.01
CA ASP A 90 -2.04 -6.94 -1.22
C ASP A 90 -3.02 -7.75 -0.33
N PRO A 91 -3.13 -9.09 -0.50
CA PRO A 91 -3.96 -9.94 0.36
C PRO A 91 -3.58 -9.93 1.84
N GLY A 92 -2.32 -9.59 2.14
CA GLY A 92 -1.83 -9.50 3.51
C GLY A 92 -2.31 -8.24 4.23
N VAL A 93 -2.87 -7.27 3.53
CA VAL A 93 -3.39 -6.03 4.13
C VAL A 93 -4.83 -6.23 4.58
N ALA A 94 -5.10 -5.93 5.85
CA ALA A 94 -6.43 -6.01 6.44
C ALA A 94 -7.02 -4.62 6.77
N ASP A 95 -6.17 -3.63 7.05
CA ASP A 95 -6.62 -2.28 7.35
C ASP A 95 -5.56 -1.23 7.06
N ILE A 96 -6.00 0.01 6.82
CA ILE A 96 -5.15 1.14 6.43
C ILE A 96 -5.58 2.38 7.22
N ALA A 97 -4.62 3.16 7.69
CA ALA A 97 -4.80 4.53 8.14
C ALA A 97 -3.77 5.45 7.46
N THR A 98 -4.20 6.62 6.99
CA THR A 98 -3.34 7.59 6.28
C THR A 98 -2.99 8.76 7.19
N GLN A 99 -1.73 9.17 7.16
CA GLN A 99 -1.14 10.15 8.10
C GLN A 99 -1.57 9.87 9.53
N PRO A 100 -1.29 8.66 10.03
CA PRO A 100 -1.94 8.10 11.20
C PRO A 100 -1.60 8.87 12.49
N PHE A 101 -0.36 9.36 12.60
CA PHE A 101 0.12 10.04 13.79
C PHE A 101 1.34 10.89 13.49
N LYS A 102 1.71 11.74 14.46
CA LYS A 102 2.93 12.52 14.48
C LYS A 102 3.89 11.90 15.50
N LEU A 103 5.11 11.61 15.06
CA LEU A 103 6.21 11.18 15.93
C LEU A 103 7.06 12.38 16.31
N ARG A 104 7.51 12.44 17.57
CA ARG A 104 8.43 13.47 18.06
C ARG A 104 9.53 12.86 18.92
N TRP A 105 10.78 13.16 18.58
CA TRP A 105 11.96 12.85 19.39
C TRP A 105 12.54 14.16 19.91
N GLY A 106 12.22 14.51 21.15
CA GLY A 106 12.58 15.80 21.75
C GLY A 106 14.08 16.03 21.82
N SER A 107 14.85 15.02 22.28
CA SER A 107 16.31 15.07 22.39
C SER A 107 17.00 15.21 21.03
N LEU A 108 16.41 14.67 19.97
CA LEU A 108 16.94 14.74 18.60
C LEU A 108 16.46 15.99 17.84
N GLY A 109 15.48 16.73 18.38
CA GLY A 109 14.84 17.84 17.67
C GLY A 109 14.12 17.40 16.38
N MET A 110 13.68 16.14 16.32
CA MET A 110 13.08 15.54 15.12
C MET A 110 11.59 15.32 15.25
N THR A 111 10.89 15.46 14.13
CA THR A 111 9.46 15.21 14.00
C THR A 111 9.21 14.49 12.69
N HIS A 112 8.36 13.47 12.73
CA HIS A 112 7.97 12.71 11.54
C HIS A 112 6.46 12.55 11.47
N PHE A 113 5.95 12.40 10.25
CA PHE A 113 4.57 12.05 9.96
C PHE A 113 4.60 10.90 8.96
N PRO A 114 4.55 9.64 9.43
CA PRO A 114 4.48 8.51 8.52
C PRO A 114 3.30 8.64 7.56
N ASP A 115 3.45 8.17 6.34
CA ASP A 115 2.37 8.26 5.36
C ASP A 115 1.24 7.28 5.67
N PHE A 116 1.56 6.02 6.02
CA PHE A 116 0.55 5.00 6.35
C PHE A 116 0.90 4.16 7.57
N LEU A 117 -0.14 3.75 8.30
CA LEU A 117 -0.11 2.62 9.24
C LEU A 117 -1.02 1.52 8.70
N ILE A 118 -0.49 0.30 8.64
CA ILE A 118 -1.15 -0.87 8.07
C ILE A 118 -1.34 -1.91 9.17
N ARG A 119 -2.53 -2.50 9.23
CA ARG A 119 -2.76 -3.78 9.93
C ARG A 119 -2.75 -4.89 8.91
N ARG A 120 -1.90 -5.88 9.11
CA ARG A 120 -1.91 -7.08 8.29
C ARG A 120 -2.95 -8.09 8.76
N SER A 121 -3.24 -9.07 7.92
CA SER A 121 -4.19 -10.16 8.21
C SER A 121 -3.75 -11.03 9.40
N ASP A 122 -2.45 -11.14 9.66
CA ASP A 122 -1.88 -11.80 10.83
C ASP A 122 -1.89 -10.92 12.10
N GLY A 123 -2.41 -9.69 12.02
CA GLY A 123 -2.44 -8.72 13.12
C GLY A 123 -1.19 -7.85 13.23
N SER A 124 -0.09 -8.19 12.56
CA SER A 124 1.15 -7.41 12.60
C SER A 124 0.96 -5.98 12.06
N ARG A 125 1.80 -5.07 12.54
CA ARG A 125 1.79 -3.66 12.14
C ARG A 125 2.88 -3.40 11.11
N LEU A 126 2.55 -2.57 10.13
CA LEU A 126 3.51 -2.06 9.16
C LEU A 126 3.35 -0.55 9.04
N ILE A 127 4.44 0.17 9.25
CA ILE A 127 4.55 1.60 8.99
C ILE A 127 5.15 1.78 7.59
N VAL A 128 4.55 2.66 6.80
CA VAL A 128 4.98 2.93 5.43
C VAL A 128 5.20 4.42 5.24
N ASP A 129 6.37 4.75 4.71
CA ASP A 129 6.66 6.05 4.12
C ASP A 129 6.72 5.95 2.60
N VAL A 130 6.41 7.04 1.92
CA VAL A 130 6.32 7.12 0.47
C VAL A 130 7.16 8.28 -0.04
N ARG A 131 8.29 7.98 -0.68
CA ARG A 131 9.20 9.00 -1.18
C ARG A 131 9.96 8.53 -2.40
N PRO A 132 9.73 9.11 -3.61
CA PRO A 132 10.49 8.74 -4.80
C PRO A 132 12.00 8.83 -4.55
N ARG A 133 12.75 7.80 -4.95
CA ARG A 133 14.19 7.65 -4.70
C ARG A 133 15.00 8.90 -4.98
N GLY A 134 14.82 9.51 -6.15
CA GLY A 134 15.53 10.72 -6.57
C GLY A 134 15.18 11.98 -5.76
N ARG A 135 14.21 11.91 -4.85
CA ARG A 135 13.79 13.00 -3.95
C ARG A 135 14.14 12.72 -2.48
N ILE A 136 14.83 11.62 -2.17
CA ILE A 136 15.30 11.33 -0.81
C ILE A 136 16.57 12.15 -0.56
N LYS A 137 16.49 13.09 0.38
CA LYS A 137 17.64 13.88 0.85
C LYS A 137 18.32 13.19 2.05
N PRO A 138 19.55 13.54 2.43
CA PRO A 138 20.22 12.96 3.60
C PRO A 138 19.38 13.04 4.89
N ARG A 139 18.71 14.17 5.13
CA ARG A 139 17.81 14.34 6.27
C ARG A 139 16.57 13.45 6.20
N ASP A 140 16.03 13.19 5.00
CA ASP A 140 14.91 12.26 4.83
C ASP A 140 15.39 10.83 5.16
N ALA A 141 16.57 10.45 4.68
CA ALA A 141 17.16 9.13 4.94
C ALA A 141 17.44 8.88 6.42
N GLU A 142 17.97 9.88 7.15
CA GLU A 142 18.16 9.81 8.60
C GLU A 142 16.82 9.63 9.33
N LEU A 143 15.80 10.41 8.96
CA LEU A 143 14.47 10.31 9.56
C LEU A 143 13.83 8.94 9.32
N PHE A 144 14.00 8.37 8.13
CA PHE A 144 13.54 7.01 7.82
C PHE A 144 14.28 5.95 8.62
N ALA A 145 15.59 6.10 8.83
CA ALA A 145 16.37 5.16 9.65
C ALA A 145 15.94 5.20 11.13
N ILE A 146 15.70 6.40 11.67
CA ILE A 146 15.16 6.60 13.02
C ILE A 146 13.78 5.98 13.15
N THR A 147 12.89 6.23 12.20
CA THR A 147 11.53 5.69 12.19
C THR A 147 11.53 4.17 12.08
N ALA A 148 12.39 3.60 11.25
CA ALA A 148 12.53 2.14 11.11
C ALA A 148 12.99 1.48 12.41
N ALA A 149 13.97 2.07 13.09
CA ALA A 149 14.47 1.53 14.35
C ALA A 149 13.46 1.69 15.50
N TRP A 150 12.71 2.80 15.53
CA TRP A 150 11.59 2.97 16.46
C TRP A 150 10.45 1.97 16.18
N ALA A 151 10.09 1.74 14.93
CA ALA A 151 9.09 0.73 14.56
C ALA A 151 9.52 -0.68 15.03
N ALA A 152 10.79 -1.03 14.83
CA ALA A 152 11.35 -2.30 15.27
C ALA A 152 11.28 -2.50 16.80
N SER A 153 11.44 -1.43 17.59
CA SER A 153 11.28 -1.53 19.06
C SER A 153 9.85 -1.77 19.51
N LEU A 154 8.88 -1.64 18.61
CA LEU A 154 7.46 -1.92 18.83
C LEU A 154 7.01 -3.23 18.15
N GLU A 155 7.97 -4.03 17.66
CA GLU A 155 7.70 -5.22 16.86
C GLU A 155 6.84 -4.91 15.61
N ALA A 156 6.90 -3.67 15.13
CA ALA A 156 6.25 -3.23 13.90
C ALA A 156 7.27 -3.25 12.75
N ASP A 157 6.82 -3.69 11.59
CA ASP A 157 7.61 -3.57 10.37
C ASP A 157 7.64 -2.13 9.87
N TYR A 158 8.70 -1.80 9.14
CA TYR A 158 8.83 -0.53 8.43
C TYR A 158 9.19 -0.76 6.96
N ARG A 159 8.57 -0.01 6.04
CA ARG A 159 8.92 -0.02 4.61
C ARG A 159 8.90 1.39 4.03
N LEU A 160 9.91 1.73 3.22
CA LEU A 160 9.85 2.91 2.34
C LEU A 160 9.47 2.47 0.93
N PHE A 161 8.39 3.03 0.43
CA PHE A 161 7.99 2.96 -0.96
C PHE A 161 8.73 4.06 -1.74
N ALA A 162 9.84 3.70 -2.39
CA ALA A 162 10.72 4.67 -3.05
C ALA A 162 11.03 4.44 -4.53
N ASP A 163 11.00 3.20 -4.97
CA ASP A 163 11.21 2.88 -6.37
C ASP A 163 9.88 2.46 -6.97
N LEU A 164 9.53 3.06 -8.09
CA LEU A 164 8.46 2.60 -8.94
C LEU A 164 8.82 3.10 -10.34
N THR A 165 9.00 2.17 -11.27
CA THR A 165 9.15 2.55 -12.68
C THR A 165 7.86 3.23 -13.14
N LYS A 166 7.96 4.10 -14.15
CA LYS A 166 6.76 4.71 -14.74
C LYS A 166 5.79 3.63 -15.23
N VAL A 167 6.29 2.53 -15.77
CA VAL A 167 5.47 1.44 -16.30
C VAL A 167 4.67 0.74 -15.20
N GLU A 168 5.29 0.46 -14.06
CA GLU A 168 4.59 -0.10 -12.89
C GLU A 168 3.50 0.85 -12.38
N ASP A 169 3.79 2.15 -12.29
CA ASP A 169 2.81 3.16 -11.89
C ASP A 169 1.59 3.16 -12.81
N TRP A 170 1.80 3.14 -14.13
CA TRP A 170 0.72 3.06 -15.12
C TRP A 170 -0.09 1.76 -14.99
N ASN A 171 0.59 0.62 -14.89
CA ASN A 171 -0.07 -0.68 -14.79
C ASN A 171 -0.91 -0.80 -13.51
N ILE A 172 -0.37 -0.39 -12.36
CA ILE A 172 -1.11 -0.40 -11.09
C ILE A 172 -2.33 0.51 -11.15
N ARG A 173 -2.19 1.72 -11.71
CA ARG A 173 -3.32 2.65 -11.85
C ARG A 173 -4.42 2.07 -12.75
N LEU A 174 -4.04 1.46 -13.88
CA LEU A 174 -4.98 0.75 -14.75
C LEU A 174 -5.70 -0.37 -13.99
N LEU A 175 -4.95 -1.25 -13.34
CA LEU A 175 -5.48 -2.41 -12.64
C LEU A 175 -6.35 -2.02 -11.44
N SER A 176 -6.08 -0.88 -10.79
CA SER A 176 -6.90 -0.39 -9.67
C SER A 176 -8.37 -0.23 -10.05
N GLY A 177 -8.70 0.04 -11.31
CA GLY A 177 -10.08 0.11 -11.79
C GLY A 177 -10.88 -1.21 -11.71
N TYR A 178 -10.19 -2.33 -11.44
CA TYR A 178 -10.75 -3.68 -11.41
C TYR A 178 -10.90 -4.27 -10.01
N ARG A 179 -10.62 -3.47 -8.97
CA ARG A 179 -10.78 -3.85 -7.55
C ARG A 179 -12.22 -3.94 -7.04
N HIS A 180 -13.18 -3.40 -7.80
CA HIS A 180 -14.57 -3.24 -7.37
C HIS A 180 -15.34 -4.56 -7.44
N SER A 181 -16.29 -4.77 -6.53
CA SER A 181 -17.12 -5.98 -6.44
C SER A 181 -17.96 -6.28 -7.69
N ARG A 182 -18.11 -5.33 -8.62
CA ARG A 182 -18.70 -5.63 -9.94
C ARG A 182 -17.88 -6.63 -10.76
N TRP A 183 -16.61 -6.83 -10.39
CA TRP A 183 -15.69 -7.74 -11.07
C TRP A 183 -15.52 -9.07 -10.32
N VAL A 184 -16.48 -9.48 -9.48
CA VAL A 184 -16.48 -10.80 -8.80
C VAL A 184 -16.12 -11.93 -9.76
N CYS A 185 -15.32 -12.89 -9.29
CA CYS A 185 -14.92 -14.06 -10.08
C CYS A 185 -16.14 -14.97 -10.34
N PRO A 186 -16.55 -15.19 -11.59
CA PRO A 186 -17.61 -16.16 -11.89
C PRO A 186 -17.19 -17.57 -11.50
N GLU A 187 -18.14 -18.40 -11.05
CA GLU A 187 -17.85 -19.76 -10.56
C GLU A 187 -17.10 -20.62 -11.60
N GLN A 188 -17.48 -20.52 -12.88
CA GLN A 188 -16.80 -21.21 -13.97
C GLN A 188 -15.33 -20.78 -14.12
N VAL A 189 -15.04 -19.49 -13.90
CA VAL A 189 -13.68 -18.94 -13.95
C VAL A 189 -12.88 -19.37 -12.73
N ALA A 190 -13.50 -19.38 -11.55
CA ALA A 190 -12.88 -19.87 -10.33
C ALA A 190 -12.42 -21.33 -10.48
N LYS A 191 -13.31 -22.22 -10.96
CA LYS A 191 -12.99 -23.63 -11.25
C LYS A 191 -11.86 -23.76 -12.28
N MET A 192 -11.92 -22.96 -13.34
CA MET A 192 -10.91 -22.93 -14.41
C MET A 192 -9.52 -22.56 -13.87
N LEU A 193 -9.42 -21.49 -13.07
CA LEU A 193 -8.16 -21.02 -12.49
C LEU A 193 -7.58 -22.02 -11.50
N THR A 194 -8.40 -22.57 -10.59
CA THR A 194 -7.95 -23.57 -9.63
C THR A 194 -7.39 -24.81 -10.31
N ALA A 195 -8.06 -25.31 -11.35
CA ALA A 195 -7.61 -26.49 -12.10
C ALA A 195 -6.30 -26.28 -12.88
N ARG A 196 -5.93 -25.03 -13.17
CA ARG A 196 -4.76 -24.65 -13.98
C ARG A 196 -3.67 -23.96 -13.17
N ARG A 197 -3.64 -24.17 -11.86
CA ARG A 197 -2.58 -23.62 -10.99
C ARG A 197 -1.20 -24.01 -11.53
N GLY A 198 -0.32 -23.01 -11.64
CA GLY A 198 1.04 -23.16 -12.16
C GLY A 198 1.14 -23.08 -13.68
N GLU A 199 0.02 -23.12 -14.42
CA GLU A 199 0.07 -22.93 -15.87
C GLU A 199 0.54 -21.51 -16.22
N THR A 200 1.36 -21.43 -17.26
CA THR A 200 1.91 -20.19 -17.80
C THR A 200 1.41 -20.02 -19.22
N ARG A 201 0.74 -18.89 -19.50
CA ARG A 201 0.18 -18.59 -20.83
C ARG A 201 0.25 -17.10 -21.13
N THR A 202 0.01 -16.73 -22.38
CA THR A 202 -0.16 -15.32 -22.75
C THR A 202 -1.47 -14.77 -22.16
N LEU A 203 -1.56 -13.46 -21.95
CA LEU A 203 -2.81 -12.82 -21.55
C LEU A 203 -3.91 -13.01 -22.61
N ARG A 204 -3.55 -13.14 -23.89
CA ARG A 204 -4.46 -13.50 -24.99
C ARG A 204 -5.12 -14.86 -24.75
N ASP A 205 -4.31 -15.86 -24.43
CA ASP A 205 -4.81 -17.22 -24.16
C ASP A 205 -5.62 -17.26 -22.87
N TRP A 206 -5.22 -16.52 -21.84
CA TRP A 206 -6.03 -16.40 -20.62
C TRP A 206 -7.39 -15.74 -20.87
N ALA A 207 -7.42 -14.70 -21.73
CA ALA A 207 -8.65 -14.00 -22.05
C ALA A 207 -9.70 -14.91 -22.71
N SER A 208 -9.29 -15.85 -23.56
CA SER A 208 -10.22 -16.77 -24.24
C SER A 208 -10.96 -17.70 -23.27
N TYR A 209 -10.35 -18.02 -22.12
CA TYR A 209 -11.03 -18.79 -21.06
C TYR A 209 -12.10 -18.00 -20.30
N PHE A 210 -12.17 -16.67 -20.49
CA PHE A 210 -13.18 -15.83 -19.88
C PHE A 210 -14.34 -15.51 -20.84
N ASP A 211 -14.27 -15.98 -22.08
CA ASP A 211 -15.34 -15.81 -23.07
C ASP A 211 -16.63 -16.54 -22.63
N GLY A 212 -17.78 -15.97 -23.00
CA GLY A 212 -19.08 -16.52 -22.62
C GLY A 212 -19.44 -16.39 -21.13
N THR A 213 -18.65 -15.65 -20.34
CA THR A 213 -19.02 -15.25 -18.98
C THR A 213 -19.99 -14.05 -19.01
N SER A 214 -20.66 -13.80 -17.88
CA SER A 214 -21.55 -12.63 -17.73
C SER A 214 -20.81 -11.28 -17.72
N SER A 215 -19.49 -11.29 -17.53
CA SER A 215 -18.66 -10.09 -17.45
C SER A 215 -17.74 -10.01 -18.68
N PRO A 216 -17.36 -8.82 -19.16
CA PRO A 216 -16.44 -8.70 -20.29
C PRO A 216 -15.11 -9.41 -20.01
N ALA A 217 -14.68 -10.31 -20.91
CA ALA A 217 -13.47 -11.14 -20.76
C ALA A 217 -12.22 -10.30 -20.42
N ARG A 218 -12.01 -9.17 -21.10
CA ARG A 218 -10.90 -8.25 -20.82
C ARG A 218 -10.94 -7.69 -19.40
N GLY A 219 -12.13 -7.42 -18.87
CA GLY A 219 -12.28 -6.91 -17.52
C GLY A 219 -12.03 -7.98 -16.47
N LEU A 220 -12.47 -9.21 -16.70
CA LEU A 220 -12.12 -10.36 -15.87
C LEU A 220 -10.62 -10.67 -15.90
N LEU A 221 -9.96 -10.54 -17.06
CA LEU A 221 -8.51 -10.66 -17.17
C LEU A 221 -7.78 -9.65 -16.28
N LEU A 222 -8.18 -8.38 -16.33
CA LEU A 222 -7.57 -7.32 -15.53
C LEU A 222 -7.92 -7.46 -14.04
N ALA A 223 -9.11 -7.97 -13.70
CA ALA A 223 -9.48 -8.31 -12.32
C ALA A 223 -8.67 -9.51 -11.80
N ALA A 224 -8.48 -10.56 -12.61
CA ALA A 224 -7.65 -11.70 -12.27
C ALA A 224 -6.20 -11.28 -12.01
N ILE A 225 -5.67 -10.35 -12.82
CA ILE A 225 -4.38 -9.74 -12.53
C ILE A 225 -4.47 -8.93 -11.25
N TRP A 226 -5.46 -8.04 -11.06
CA TRP A 226 -5.62 -7.23 -9.84
C TRP A 226 -5.55 -8.08 -8.57
N HIS A 227 -6.35 -9.14 -8.50
CA HIS A 227 -6.46 -10.01 -7.32
C HIS A 227 -5.35 -11.05 -7.20
N GLY A 228 -4.36 -11.06 -8.10
CA GLY A 228 -3.24 -12.01 -8.08
C GLY A 228 -3.64 -13.45 -8.41
N ALA A 229 -4.76 -13.64 -9.12
CA ALA A 229 -5.10 -14.93 -9.73
C ALA A 229 -4.21 -15.23 -10.95
N LEU A 230 -3.83 -14.17 -11.66
CA LEU A 230 -2.81 -14.19 -12.72
C LEU A 230 -1.67 -13.25 -12.33
N GLU A 231 -0.45 -13.78 -12.27
CA GLU A 231 0.76 -13.01 -11.98
C GLU A 231 1.53 -12.71 -13.26
N VAL A 232 1.86 -11.44 -13.45
CA VAL A 232 2.57 -10.90 -14.63
C VAL A 232 3.61 -9.88 -14.17
N ASP A 233 4.68 -9.72 -14.94
CA ASP A 233 5.69 -8.68 -14.70
C ASP A 233 5.09 -7.29 -14.93
N LEU A 234 4.75 -6.60 -13.83
CA LEU A 234 4.21 -5.23 -13.86
C LEU A 234 5.27 -4.17 -14.21
N GLY A 235 6.55 -4.53 -14.24
CA GLY A 235 7.66 -3.73 -14.75
C GLY A 235 7.63 -3.52 -16.26
N ARG A 236 6.85 -4.34 -16.98
CA ARG A 236 6.68 -4.27 -18.43
C ARG A 236 5.29 -3.82 -18.79
N ARG A 237 5.15 -3.23 -19.98
CA ARG A 237 3.85 -2.84 -20.50
C ARG A 237 2.96 -4.08 -20.60
N LEU A 238 1.73 -3.99 -20.10
CA LEU A 238 0.75 -5.05 -20.25
C LEU A 238 0.24 -5.09 -21.69
N GLU A 239 0.54 -6.19 -22.37
CA GLU A 239 0.17 -6.51 -23.74
C GLU A 239 -0.47 -7.89 -23.77
N PHE A 240 -1.19 -8.23 -24.85
CA PHE A 240 -1.83 -9.54 -24.93
C PHE A 240 -0.81 -10.68 -24.99
N GLU A 241 0.40 -10.38 -25.44
CA GLU A 241 1.55 -11.27 -25.55
C GLU A 241 2.34 -11.35 -24.22
N SER A 242 2.01 -10.52 -23.22
CA SER A 242 2.56 -10.65 -21.88
C SER A 242 2.22 -12.03 -21.32
N VAL A 243 3.21 -12.66 -20.70
CA VAL A 243 3.07 -13.99 -20.10
C VAL A 243 2.62 -13.84 -18.65
N ALA A 244 1.60 -14.59 -18.26
CA ALA A 244 1.12 -14.64 -16.89
C ALA A 244 1.03 -16.08 -16.36
N VAL A 245 1.40 -16.24 -15.10
CA VAL A 245 1.29 -17.50 -14.35
C VAL A 245 -0.02 -17.52 -13.58
N CYS A 246 -0.78 -18.60 -13.68
CA CYS A 246 -1.96 -18.80 -12.85
C CYS A 246 -1.56 -19.27 -11.45
N THR A 247 -1.94 -18.51 -10.43
CA THR A 247 -1.67 -18.88 -9.02
C THR A 247 -2.70 -19.88 -8.47
N GLY A 248 -3.77 -20.14 -9.23
CA GLY A 248 -4.94 -20.87 -8.78
C GLY A 248 -5.74 -20.15 -7.70
N ARG A 249 -5.45 -18.87 -7.45
CA ARG A 249 -6.21 -18.02 -6.54
C ARG A 249 -7.52 -17.59 -7.19
N VAL A 250 -8.55 -17.44 -6.36
CA VAL A 250 -9.86 -16.91 -6.74
C VAL A 250 -10.16 -15.65 -5.92
N TRP A 251 -11.12 -14.84 -6.36
CA TRP A 251 -11.50 -13.60 -5.70
C TRP A 251 -13.02 -13.44 -5.69
N GLY A 252 -13.52 -12.57 -4.80
CA GLY A 252 -14.94 -12.27 -4.61
C GLY A 252 -15.11 -10.86 -4.06
#